data_AF-A0AAQ1RVR9-F1
#
_entry.id   AF-A0AAQ1RVR9-F1
#
_cell.length_a   1.000
_cell.length_b   1.000
_cell.length_c   1.000
_cell.angle_alpha   90.00
_cell.angle_beta   90.00
_cell.angle_gamma   90.00
#
_symmetry.space_group_name_H-M   'P 1'
#
loop_
_entity.id
_entity.type
_entity.pdbx_description
1 polymer ?
#
loop_
_entity_poly.entity_id
_entity_poly.type
_entity_poly.pdbx_seq_one_letter_code
_entity_poly.pdbx_strand_id
1 'polypeptide(L)'
;MHNTHETLGDIIKAAQQKAGITNEELAAKVGVSERYIYRIENEGKKPSFDVLYKLIRELSIAPDSIFYPEKKEKDAEMESFVRMLYHCDERSMQIIQATAKAALDSQSK
;
A
#
# COMPACT_ATOMS: atom_id res chain seq x y z
N MET A 1 -5.00 5.38 -19.69
CA MET A 1 -5.71 5.85 -18.49
C MET A 1 -4.69 5.94 -17.37
N HIS A 2 -4.64 7.08 -16.66
CA HIS A 2 -3.49 7.57 -15.90
C HIS A 2 -2.87 6.55 -14.94
N ASN A 3 -1.58 6.26 -15.16
CA ASN A 3 -0.72 5.53 -14.25
C ASN A 3 -0.07 6.58 -13.31
N THR A 4 -0.86 7.14 -12.40
CA THR A 4 -0.35 8.10 -11.43
C THR A 4 0.29 7.29 -10.31
N HIS A 5 1.60 7.39 -10.12
CA HIS A 5 2.21 6.90 -8.88
C HIS A 5 1.51 7.61 -7.72
N GLU A 6 0.72 6.89 -6.93
CA GLU A 6 0.06 7.46 -5.76
C GLU A 6 1.16 7.90 -4.79
N THR A 7 1.27 9.20 -4.57
CA THR A 7 2.18 9.72 -3.55
C THR A 7 1.57 9.46 -2.18
N LEU A 8 2.39 9.51 -1.12
CA LEU A 8 1.89 9.49 0.26
C LEU A 8 0.77 10.53 0.48
N GLY A 9 0.91 11.72 -0.13
CA GLY A 9 -0.09 12.78 -0.04
C GLY A 9 -1.42 12.37 -0.67
N ASP A 10 -1.39 11.76 -1.85
CA ASP A 10 -2.58 11.27 -2.55
C ASP A 10 -3.30 10.18 -1.73
N ILE A 11 -2.55 9.24 -1.16
CA ILE A 11 -3.09 8.14 -0.33
C ILE A 11 -3.78 8.70 0.92
N ILE A 12 -3.12 9.62 1.64
CA ILE A 12 -3.69 10.23 2.84
C ILE A 12 -4.96 11.01 2.49
N LYS A 13 -4.92 11.81 1.42
CA LYS A 13 -6.06 12.62 0.97
C LYS A 13 -7.25 11.75 0.55
N ALA A 14 -7.00 10.69 -0.22
CA ALA A 14 -8.03 9.75 -0.63
C ALA A 14 -8.65 9.02 0.58
N ALA A 15 -7.83 8.60 1.55
CA ALA A 15 -8.32 7.95 2.77
C ALA A 15 -9.09 8.92 3.67
N GLN A 16 -8.65 10.17 3.80
CA GLN A 16 -9.36 11.25 4.49
C GLN A 16 -10.75 11.50 3.88
N GLN A 17 -10.84 11.61 2.55
CA GLN A 17 -12.10 11.76 1.85
C GLN A 17 -13.02 10.54 2.02
N LYS A 18 -12.46 9.33 1.95
CA LYS A 18 -13.21 8.07 2.19
C LYS A 18 -13.75 7.98 3.62
N ALA A 19 -13.02 8.51 4.59
CA ALA A 19 -13.45 8.59 5.98
C ALA A 19 -14.52 9.67 6.23
N GLY A 20 -14.73 10.59 5.27
CA GLY A 20 -15.76 11.62 5.36
C GLY A 20 -15.50 12.70 6.42
N ILE A 21 -14.25 12.87 6.85
CA ILE A 21 -13.83 13.87 7.84
C ILE A 21 -13.12 15.04 7.17
N THR A 22 -13.05 16.22 7.79
CA THR A 22 -12.31 17.38 7.25
C THR A 22 -10.81 17.31 7.59
N ASN A 23 -10.00 18.14 6.93
CA ASN A 23 -8.57 18.27 7.29
C ASN A 23 -8.38 18.83 8.69
N GLU A 24 -9.30 19.70 9.16
CA GLU A 24 -9.31 20.21 10.52
C GLU A 24 -9.58 19.10 11.54
N GLU A 25 -10.58 18.26 11.29
CA GLU A 25 -10.91 17.11 12.14
C GLU A 25 -9.76 16.10 12.19
N LEU A 26 -9.19 15.75 11.03
CA LEU A 26 -8.04 14.85 10.96
C LEU A 26 -6.84 15.42 11.72
N ALA A 27 -6.55 16.70 11.55
CA ALA A 27 -5.46 17.38 12.23
C ALA A 27 -5.64 17.35 13.76
N ALA A 28 -6.86 17.60 14.25
CA ALA A 28 -7.19 17.53 15.67
C ALA A 28 -6.97 16.12 16.24
N LYS A 29 -7.41 15.07 15.53
CA LYS A 29 -7.24 13.67 15.97
C LYS A 29 -5.78 13.23 16.00
N VAL A 30 -4.97 13.70 15.05
CA VAL A 30 -3.55 13.35 14.95
C VAL A 30 -2.67 14.24 15.84
N GLY A 31 -3.21 15.37 16.31
CA GLY A 31 -2.52 16.32 17.18
C GLY A 31 -1.54 17.22 16.43
N VAL A 32 -1.93 17.69 15.24
CA VAL A 32 -1.14 18.60 14.40
C VAL A 32 -2.02 19.76 13.90
N SER A 33 -1.44 20.77 13.27
CA SER A 33 -2.22 21.84 12.64
C SER A 33 -2.85 21.38 11.32
N GLU A 34 -4.02 21.90 10.97
CA GLU A 34 -4.66 21.69 9.66
C GLU A 34 -3.71 22.00 8.49
N ARG A 35 -2.98 23.13 8.59
CA ARG A 35 -1.97 23.50 7.59
C ARG A 35 -0.91 22.41 7.41
N TYR A 36 -0.55 21.68 8.45
CA TYR A 36 0.43 20.61 8.34
C TYR A 36 -0.12 19.42 7.54
N ILE A 37 -1.39 19.04 7.76
CA ILE A 37 -2.10 18.04 6.96
C ILE A 37 -2.15 18.48 5.49
N TYR A 38 -2.57 19.71 5.22
CA TYR A 38 -2.63 20.24 3.86
C TYR A 38 -1.29 20.13 3.12
N ARG A 39 -0.17 20.44 3.79
CA ARG A 39 1.17 20.34 3.20
C ARG A 39 1.59 18.90 2.94
N ILE A 40 1.16 17.95 3.77
CA ILE A 40 1.41 16.51 3.54
C ILE A 40 0.66 16.07 2.28
N GLU A 41 -0.61 16.42 2.18
CA GLU A 41 -1.48 16.01 1.07
C GLU A 41 -1.13 16.66 -0.27
N ASN A 42 -0.69 17.92 -0.28
CA ASN A 42 -0.60 18.71 -1.52
C ASN A 42 0.80 19.26 -1.83
N GLU A 43 1.71 19.36 -0.86
CA GLU A 43 3.04 19.97 -1.05
C GLU A 43 4.19 18.96 -0.89
N GLY A 44 3.89 17.67 -0.77
CA GLY A 44 4.91 16.62 -0.60
C GLY A 44 5.65 16.68 0.74
N LYS A 45 5.08 17.35 1.76
CA LYS A 45 5.67 17.37 3.10
C LYS A 45 5.68 15.97 3.68
N LYS A 46 6.87 15.46 4.01
CA LYS A 46 7.01 14.18 4.72
C LYS A 46 6.67 14.36 6.20
N PRO A 47 5.70 13.61 6.76
CA PRO A 47 5.41 13.61 8.19
C PRO A 47 6.55 12.98 9.00
N SER A 48 6.61 13.26 10.30
CA SER A 48 7.40 12.41 11.21
C SER A 48 6.80 11.01 11.30
N PHE A 49 7.60 10.04 11.76
CA PHE A 49 7.11 8.68 11.96
C PHE A 49 5.88 8.63 12.88
N ASP A 50 5.89 9.38 13.99
CA ASP A 50 4.76 9.41 14.93
C ASP A 50 3.48 9.95 14.30
N VAL A 51 3.60 10.99 13.46
CA VAL A 51 2.45 11.55 12.74
C VAL A 51 1.96 10.55 11.68
N LEU A 52 2.86 9.93 10.93
CA LEU A 52 2.51 8.91 9.95
C LEU A 52 1.79 7.73 10.60
N TYR A 53 2.29 7.24 11.73
CA TYR A 53 1.68 6.17 12.51
C TYR A 53 0.24 6.51 12.91
N LYS A 54 0.01 7.72 13.44
CA LYS A 54 -1.34 8.18 13.81
C LYS A 54 -2.26 8.30 12.59
N LEU A 55 -1.77 8.87 11.48
CA LEU A 55 -2.54 9.01 10.24
C LEU A 55 -2.99 7.65 9.70
N ILE A 56 -2.08 6.68 9.63
CA ILE A 56 -2.37 5.32 9.15
C ILE A 56 -3.47 4.68 10.01
N ARG A 57 -3.40 4.84 11.32
CA ARG A 57 -4.36 4.24 12.27
C ARG A 57 -5.71 4.94 12.22
N GLU A 58 -5.73 6.27 12.19
CA GLU A 58 -6.96 7.06 12.15
C GLU A 58 -7.73 6.83 10.85
N LEU A 59 -7.03 6.78 9.72
CA LEU A 59 -7.62 6.64 8.39
C LEU A 59 -7.77 5.17 7.95
N SER A 60 -7.40 4.21 8.80
CA SER A 60 -7.41 2.76 8.48
C SER A 60 -6.69 2.43 7.16
N ILE A 61 -5.55 3.07 6.91
CA ILE A 61 -4.75 2.85 5.71
C ILE A 61 -3.97 1.55 5.86
N ALA A 62 -3.94 0.72 4.81
CA ALA A 62 -3.05 -0.44 4.75
C ALA A 62 -1.60 0.05 4.61
N PRO A 63 -0.66 -0.30 5.51
CA PRO A 63 0.72 0.19 5.42
C PRO A 63 1.40 -0.12 4.09
N ASP A 64 1.07 -1.26 3.48
CA ASP A 64 1.60 -1.67 2.19
C ASP A 64 1.24 -0.69 1.07
N SER A 65 0.09 0.00 1.14
CA SER A 65 -0.26 0.99 0.12
C SER A 65 0.65 2.22 0.16
N ILE A 66 1.27 2.51 1.32
CA ILE A 66 2.21 3.62 1.49
C ILE A 66 3.64 3.22 1.12
N PHE A 67 4.08 2.04 1.57
CA PHE A 67 5.48 1.62 1.42
C PHE A 67 5.74 0.82 0.14
N TYR A 68 4.70 0.22 -0.44
CA TYR A 68 4.73 -0.55 -1.67
C TYR A 68 3.55 -0.18 -2.59
N PRO A 69 3.35 1.11 -2.94
CA PRO A 69 2.21 1.56 -3.75
C PRO A 69 2.17 0.93 -5.16
N GLU A 70 3.31 0.43 -5.65
CA GLU A 70 3.40 -0.33 -6.90
C GLU A 70 2.78 -1.73 -6.81
N LYS A 71 2.67 -2.28 -5.59
CA LYS A 71 1.96 -3.53 -5.36
C LYS A 71 0.48 -3.22 -5.28
N LYS A 72 -0.23 -3.42 -6.40
CA LYS A 72 -1.69 -3.50 -6.39
C LYS A 72 -2.14 -4.43 -5.27
N GLU A 73 -3.31 -4.16 -4.66
CA GLU A 73 -3.97 -5.07 -3.72
C GLU A 73 -3.73 -6.50 -4.20
N LYS A 74 -3.12 -7.32 -3.34
CA LYS A 74 -2.70 -8.66 -3.72
C LYS A 74 -3.87 -9.32 -4.40
N ASP A 75 -3.66 -9.72 -5.65
CA ASP A 75 -4.65 -10.48 -6.39
C ASP A 75 -5.09 -11.64 -5.49
N ALA A 76 -6.39 -11.75 -5.22
CA ALA A 76 -6.92 -12.82 -4.38
C ALA A 76 -6.45 -14.20 -4.91
N GLU A 77 -6.20 -14.29 -6.22
CA GLU A 77 -5.58 -15.44 -6.87
C GLU A 77 -4.14 -15.68 -6.40
N MET A 78 -3.31 -14.64 -6.30
CA MET A 78 -1.94 -14.75 -5.81
C MET A 78 -1.89 -15.14 -4.33
N GLU A 79 -2.78 -14.60 -3.49
CA GLU A 79 -2.86 -15.02 -2.08
C GLU A 79 -3.30 -16.47 -1.94
N SER A 80 -4.31 -16.89 -2.71
CA SER A 80 -4.74 -18.29 -2.77
C SER A 80 -3.59 -19.19 -3.19
N PHE A 81 -2.85 -18.81 -4.24
CA PHE A 81 -1.70 -19.55 -4.72
C PHE A 81 -0.61 -19.68 -3.66
N VAL A 82 -0.22 -18.59 -3.00
CA VAL A 82 0.78 -18.63 -1.90
C VAL A 82 0.32 -19.54 -0.76
N ARG A 83 -0.97 -19.53 -0.40
CA ARG A 83 -1.53 -20.45 0.60
C ARG A 83 -1.39 -21.90 0.17
N MET A 84 -1.61 -22.21 -1.11
CA MET A 84 -1.40 -23.56 -1.64
C MET A 84 0.08 -23.99 -1.53
N LEU A 85 1.03 -23.08 -1.79
CA LEU A 85 2.47 -23.37 -1.71
C LEU A 85 2.92 -23.84 -0.31
N TYR A 86 2.30 -23.35 0.77
CA TYR A 86 2.61 -23.79 2.13
C TYR A 86 2.24 -25.25 2.42
N HIS A 87 1.40 -25.88 1.59
CA HIS A 87 1.00 -27.28 1.73
C HIS A 87 1.84 -28.22 0.86
N CYS A 88 2.78 -27.69 0.07
CA CYS A 88 3.61 -28.50 -0.81
C CYS A 88 4.78 -29.16 -0.06
N ASP A 89 5.08 -30.40 -0.41
CA ASP A 89 6.32 -31.05 -0.02
C ASP A 89 7.52 -30.54 -0.86
N GLU A 90 8.73 -30.95 -0.47
CA GLU A 90 9.96 -30.48 -1.09
C GLU A 90 10.01 -30.78 -2.59
N ARG A 91 9.55 -31.97 -3.00
CA ARG A 91 9.49 -32.37 -4.41
C ARG A 91 8.53 -31.48 -5.20
N SER A 92 7.34 -31.24 -4.68
CA SER A 92 6.35 -30.38 -5.35
C SER A 92 6.85 -28.95 -5.46
N MET A 93 7.54 -28.43 -4.43
CA MET A 93 8.14 -27.11 -4.45
C MET A 93 9.22 -26.98 -5.53
N GLN A 94 10.08 -28.00 -5.70
CA GLN A 94 11.08 -28.03 -6.76
C GLN A 94 10.44 -27.98 -8.16
N ILE A 95 9.34 -28.72 -8.38
CA ILE A 95 8.60 -28.69 -9.65
C ILE A 95 8.04 -27.29 -9.90
N ILE A 96 7.37 -26.70 -8.92
CA ILE A 96 6.77 -25.36 -9.03
C ILE A 96 7.85 -24.32 -9.32
N GLN A 97 9.01 -24.38 -8.64
CA GLN A 97 10.13 -23.48 -8.92
C GLN A 97 10.66 -23.63 -10.34
N ALA A 98 10.80 -24.86 -10.84
CA ALA A 98 11.23 -25.10 -12.21
C ALA A 98 10.23 -24.54 -13.23
N THR A 99 8.92 -24.73 -13.00
CA THR A 99 7.87 -24.18 -13.85
C THR A 99 7.85 -22.64 -13.82
N ALA A 100 7.94 -22.03 -12.64
CA ALA A 100 7.98 -20.57 -12.50
C ALA A 100 9.19 -19.97 -13.22
N LYS A 101 10.36 -20.61 -13.10
CA LYS A 101 11.58 -20.19 -13.82
C LYS A 101 11.40 -20.28 -15.34
N ALA A 102 10.88 -21.41 -15.84
CA ALA A 102 10.63 -21.59 -17.27
C ALA A 102 9.61 -20.56 -17.81
N ALA A 103 8.58 -20.22 -17.03
CA ALA A 103 7.61 -19.19 -17.39
C ALA A 103 8.26 -17.80 -17.50
N LEU A 104 9.10 -17.42 -16.53
CA LEU A 104 9.83 -16.14 -16.56
C LEU A 104 10.79 -16.04 -17.75
N ASP A 105 11.53 -17.11 -18.03
CA ASP A 105 12.46 -17.16 -19.17
C ASP A 105 11.71 -17.02 -20.52
N SER A 106 10.46 -17.51 -20.60
CA SER A 106 9.63 -17.42 -21.81
C SER A 106 9.13 -16.01 -22.14
N GLN A 107 9.05 -15.12 -21.15
CA GLN A 107 8.62 -13.71 -21.32
C GLN A 107 9.74 -12.80 -21.84
N SER A 108 10.99 -13.28 -21.81
CA SER A 108 12.18 -12.53 -22.21
C SER A 108 12.49 -12.64 -23.72
N LYS A 109 11.52 -13.10 -24.52
CA LYS A 109 11.56 -13.20 -25.99
C LYS A 109 10.42 -12.39 -26.60
#